data_AF-G2DCS6-F1
#
_entry.id   AF-G2DCS6-F1
#
_cell.length_a   1.000
_cell.length_b   1.000
_cell.length_c   1.000
_cell.angle_alpha   90.00
_cell.angle_beta   90.00
_cell.angle_gamma   90.00
#
_symmetry.space_group_name_H-M   'P 1'
#
loop_
_entity.id
_entity.type
_entity.pdbx_description
1 polymer ?
#
loop_
_entity_poly.entity_id
_entity_poly.type
_entity_poly.pdbx_seq_one_letter_code
_entity_poly.pdbx_strand_id
1 'polypeptide(L)'
;MLVINKWDGLDQGQRQQVREEIERKLPFLDFATHHYISALHGSGVGDLYRLVDRAYANATRDLATPELTRLLELLVQEHQPPLVRGRRIKLRYAHQGGKNPPIIVIHGNQTEHVPSTYRRYLVGRFRRALKLSGTPIRLEFRSGDNPYEGKRNKLTPRQIQKRKRLKKYVSRKG
;
A
#
# COMPACT_ATOMS: atom_id res chain seq x y z
N MET A 1 -6.60 -14.87 8.12
CA MET A 1 -7.58 -15.89 7.72
C MET A 1 -8.87 -15.65 8.49
N LEU A 2 -10.03 -15.84 7.87
CA LEU A 2 -11.34 -15.75 8.54
C LEU A 2 -12.00 -17.13 8.50
N VAL A 3 -12.37 -17.66 9.66
CA VAL A 3 -12.96 -19.00 9.80
C VAL A 3 -14.38 -18.84 10.33
N ILE A 4 -15.33 -19.38 9.58
CA ILE A 4 -16.76 -19.31 9.88
C ILE A 4 -17.21 -20.71 10.26
N ASN A 5 -17.54 -20.88 11.53
CA ASN A 5 -17.96 -22.16 12.09
C ASN A 5 -19.48 -22.34 12.00
N LYS A 6 -19.97 -23.56 12.23
CA LYS A 6 -21.39 -23.98 12.17
C LYS A 6 -22.01 -23.85 10.77
N TRP A 7 -21.19 -24.05 9.73
CA TRP A 7 -21.64 -23.88 8.34
C TRP A 7 -22.57 -25.01 7.84
N ASP A 8 -22.53 -26.15 8.53
CA ASP A 8 -23.35 -27.33 8.30
C ASP A 8 -24.85 -27.07 8.50
N GLY A 9 -25.23 -26.22 9.45
CA GLY A 9 -26.62 -25.92 9.78
C GLY A 9 -27.28 -24.84 8.93
N LEU A 10 -26.63 -24.33 7.88
CA LEU A 10 -27.13 -23.22 7.07
C LEU A 10 -27.64 -23.68 5.70
N ASP A 11 -28.80 -23.15 5.29
CA ASP A 11 -29.33 -23.30 3.94
C ASP A 11 -28.60 -22.39 2.91
N GLN A 12 -28.90 -22.53 1.61
CA GLN A 12 -28.25 -21.72 0.57
C GLN A 12 -28.51 -20.21 0.70
N GLY A 13 -29.73 -19.81 1.10
CA GLY A 13 -30.09 -18.39 1.27
C GLY A 13 -29.37 -17.75 2.45
N GLN A 14 -29.32 -18.44 3.59
CA GLN A 14 -28.59 -18.05 4.79
C GLN A 14 -27.09 -17.97 4.52
N ARG A 15 -26.52 -18.94 3.79
CA ARG A 15 -25.10 -18.90 3.39
C ARG A 15 -24.78 -17.66 2.56
N GLN A 16 -25.68 -17.29 1.65
CA GLN A 16 -25.52 -16.09 0.83
C GLN A 16 -25.61 -14.81 1.68
N GLN A 17 -26.59 -14.73 2.58
CA GLN A 17 -26.72 -13.62 3.52
C GLN A 17 -25.48 -13.46 4.39
N VAL A 18 -24.93 -14.55 4.94
CA VAL A 18 -23.71 -14.49 5.76
C VAL A 18 -22.51 -13.98 4.96
N ARG A 19 -22.37 -14.37 3.68
CA ARG A 19 -21.31 -13.83 2.81
C ARG A 19 -21.43 -12.33 2.61
N GLU A 20 -22.62 -11.86 2.26
CA GLU A 20 -22.90 -10.44 2.04
C GLU A 20 -22.69 -9.62 3.32
N GLU A 21 -23.10 -10.17 4.47
CA GLU A 21 -22.87 -9.52 5.75
C GLU A 21 -21.39 -9.41 6.09
N ILE A 22 -20.59 -10.43 5.80
CA ILE A 22 -19.14 -10.41 6.04
C ILE A 22 -18.48 -9.36 5.14
N GLU A 23 -18.81 -9.33 3.85
CA GLU A 23 -18.26 -8.33 2.93
C GLU A 23 -18.63 -6.90 3.36
N ARG A 24 -19.87 -6.70 3.83
CA ARG A 24 -20.35 -5.40 4.31
C ARG A 24 -19.75 -4.98 5.64
N LYS A 25 -19.64 -5.90 6.61
CA LYS A 25 -19.22 -5.59 8.00
C LYS A 25 -17.71 -5.67 8.19
N LEU A 26 -17.00 -6.46 7.40
CA LEU A 26 -15.57 -6.73 7.55
C LEU A 26 -14.73 -6.37 6.30
N PRO A 27 -14.92 -5.18 5.67
CA PRO A 27 -14.19 -4.80 4.47
C PRO A 27 -12.67 -4.65 4.69
N PHE A 28 -12.23 -4.47 5.94
CA PHE A 28 -10.81 -4.41 6.30
C PHE A 28 -10.12 -5.78 6.29
N LEU A 29 -10.87 -6.88 6.17
CA LEU A 29 -10.34 -8.26 6.07
C LEU A 29 -10.23 -8.75 4.63
N ASP A 30 -10.13 -7.87 3.64
CA ASP A 30 -10.00 -8.22 2.23
C ASP A 30 -8.78 -9.12 1.89
N PHE A 31 -7.78 -9.17 2.79
CA PHE A 31 -6.60 -10.04 2.69
C PHE A 31 -6.84 -11.44 3.27
N ALA A 32 -7.90 -11.62 4.05
CA ALA A 32 -8.21 -12.86 4.72
C ALA A 32 -8.94 -13.81 3.77
N THR A 33 -8.44 -15.04 3.65
CA THR A 33 -9.18 -16.12 3.01
C THR A 33 -10.32 -16.56 3.92
N HIS A 34 -11.51 -16.76 3.33
CA HIS A 34 -12.70 -17.25 4.02
C HIS A 34 -12.70 -18.77 4.01
N HIS A 35 -12.85 -19.38 5.18
CA HIS A 35 -12.99 -20.82 5.33
C HIS A 35 -14.22 -21.14 6.15
N TYR A 36 -14.99 -22.09 5.66
CA TYR A 36 -16.25 -22.52 6.26
C TYR A 36 -16.04 -23.90 6.85
N ILE A 37 -16.30 -24.04 8.14
CA ILE A 37 -16.07 -25.29 8.87
C ILE A 37 -17.30 -25.69 9.68
N SER A 38 -17.36 -26.98 10.00
CA SER A 38 -18.19 -27.51 11.07
C SER A 38 -17.28 -28.19 12.08
N ALA A 39 -16.97 -27.50 13.17
CA ALA A 39 -16.14 -28.08 14.23
C ALA A 39 -16.83 -29.29 14.89
N LEU A 40 -18.17 -29.30 14.96
CA LEU A 40 -18.95 -30.40 15.53
C LEU A 40 -18.85 -31.68 14.69
N HIS A 41 -18.87 -31.54 13.36
CA HIS A 41 -18.80 -32.67 12.43
C HIS A 41 -17.40 -32.92 11.87
N GLY A 42 -16.37 -32.23 12.41
CA GLY A 42 -14.98 -32.33 11.96
C GLY A 42 -14.71 -31.86 10.51
N SER A 43 -15.72 -31.36 9.82
CA SER A 43 -15.65 -31.00 8.40
C SER A 43 -14.86 -29.69 8.22
N GLY A 44 -13.82 -29.73 7.38
CA GLY A 44 -12.96 -28.58 7.05
C GLY A 44 -11.87 -28.26 8.09
N VAL A 45 -11.78 -29.02 9.20
CA VAL A 45 -10.76 -28.80 10.24
C VAL A 45 -9.36 -29.25 9.76
N GLY A 46 -9.25 -30.35 9.02
CA GLY A 46 -7.98 -30.81 8.47
C GLY A 46 -7.35 -29.83 7.46
N ASP A 47 -8.18 -29.13 6.69
CA ASP A 47 -7.72 -28.11 5.74
C ASP A 47 -7.18 -26.86 6.45
N LEU A 48 -7.68 -26.58 7.66
CA LEU A 48 -7.32 -25.41 8.43
C LEU A 48 -5.83 -25.35 8.74
N TYR A 49 -5.23 -26.48 9.15
CA TYR A 49 -3.80 -26.54 9.47
C TYR A 49 -2.93 -26.16 8.28
N ARG A 50 -3.22 -26.70 7.09
CA ARG A 50 -2.49 -26.36 5.84
C ARG A 50 -2.58 -24.88 5.49
N LEU A 51 -3.72 -24.26 5.79
CA LEU A 51 -3.96 -22.85 5.53
C LEU A 51 -3.24 -21.95 6.53
N VAL A 52 -3.18 -22.33 7.79
CA VAL A 52 -2.40 -21.65 8.83
C VAL A 52 -0.92 -21.69 8.46
N ASP A 53 -0.38 -22.85 8.09
CA ASP A 53 1.02 -22.99 7.69
C ASP A 53 1.34 -22.12 6.47
N ARG A 54 0.45 -22.08 5.48
CA ARG A 54 0.60 -21.21 4.30
C ARG A 54 0.56 -19.74 4.68
N ALA A 55 -0.37 -19.32 5.54
CA ALA A 55 -0.48 -17.93 5.97
C ALA A 55 0.77 -17.51 6.76
N TYR A 56 1.28 -18.39 7.61
CA TYR A 56 2.53 -18.18 8.36
C TYR A 56 3.73 -18.07 7.42
N ALA A 57 3.89 -19.01 6.48
CA ALA A 57 4.96 -18.97 5.48
C ALA A 57 4.94 -17.68 4.66
N ASN A 58 3.75 -17.22 4.26
CA ASN A 58 3.60 -15.93 3.58
C ASN A 58 3.94 -14.73 4.49
N ALA A 59 3.59 -14.79 5.77
CA ALA A 59 3.86 -13.73 6.72
C ALA A 59 5.35 -13.57 7.04
N THR A 60 6.12 -14.67 6.99
CA THR A 60 7.55 -14.71 7.32
C THR A 60 8.47 -14.76 6.09
N ARG A 61 7.91 -14.82 4.89
CA ARG A 61 8.65 -14.90 3.62
C ARG A 61 9.66 -13.76 3.46
N ASP A 62 10.86 -14.11 3.01
CA ASP A 62 11.87 -13.17 2.52
C ASP A 62 11.49 -12.61 1.16
N LEU A 63 11.50 -11.29 1.04
CA LEU A 63 11.17 -10.57 -0.17
C LEU A 63 12.39 -9.79 -0.64
N ALA A 64 12.95 -10.18 -1.78
CA ALA A 64 14.18 -9.60 -2.28
C ALA A 64 13.96 -8.14 -2.72
N THR A 65 14.83 -7.23 -2.27
CA THR A 65 14.79 -5.81 -2.66
C THR A 65 14.72 -5.56 -4.17
N PRO A 66 15.47 -6.30 -5.03
CA PRO A 66 15.35 -6.13 -6.48
C PRO A 66 13.97 -6.53 -7.03
N GLU A 67 13.36 -7.58 -6.48
CA GLU A 67 12.00 -8.02 -6.86
C GLU A 67 10.97 -6.94 -6.48
N LEU A 68 11.05 -6.45 -5.24
CA LEU A 68 10.15 -5.41 -4.74
C LEU A 68 10.28 -4.10 -5.52
N THR A 69 11.50 -3.71 -5.87
CA THR A 69 11.78 -2.48 -6.62
C THR A 69 11.28 -2.58 -8.06
N ARG A 70 11.56 -3.69 -8.76
CA ARG A 70 11.02 -3.91 -10.12
C ARG A 70 9.50 -3.92 -10.12
N LEU A 71 8.89 -4.58 -9.15
CA LEU A 71 7.43 -4.59 -9.01
C LEU A 71 6.89 -3.18 -8.76
N LEU A 72 7.52 -2.40 -7.87
CA LEU A 72 7.13 -1.01 -7.64
C LEU A 72 7.14 -0.18 -8.93
N GLU A 73 8.21 -0.29 -9.71
CA GLU A 73 8.36 0.44 -10.98
C GLU A 73 7.24 0.10 -11.96
N LEU A 74 6.92 -1.19 -12.13
CA LEU A 74 5.82 -1.65 -12.98
C LEU A 74 4.48 -1.08 -12.51
N LEU A 75 4.21 -1.12 -11.21
CA LEU A 75 2.95 -0.61 -10.64
C LEU A 75 2.79 0.90 -10.78
N VAL A 76 3.89 1.65 -10.70
CA VAL A 76 3.93 3.11 -10.91
C VAL A 76 3.77 3.47 -12.39
N GLN A 77 4.28 2.64 -13.29
CA GLN A 77 4.10 2.83 -14.74
C GLN A 77 2.63 2.61 -15.13
N GLU A 78 2.01 1.55 -14.62
CA GLU A 78 0.60 1.23 -14.88
C GLU A 78 -0.36 2.28 -14.32
N HIS A 79 -0.10 2.76 -13.10
CA HIS A 79 -0.88 3.82 -12.48
C HIS A 79 0.05 4.81 -11.81
N GLN A 80 0.14 6.01 -12.40
CA GLN A 80 1.05 7.03 -11.90
C GLN A 80 0.53 7.68 -10.60
N PRO A 81 1.42 7.99 -9.64
CA PRO A 81 1.06 8.80 -8.49
C PRO A 81 0.54 10.19 -8.89
N PRO A 82 -0.38 10.77 -8.12
CA PRO A 82 -0.90 12.10 -8.39
C PRO A 82 0.17 13.19 -8.24
N LEU A 83 -0.11 14.34 -8.84
CA LEU A 83 0.70 15.55 -8.70
C LEU A 83 0.36 16.24 -7.38
N VAL A 84 1.39 16.71 -6.68
CA VAL A 84 1.29 17.49 -5.45
C VAL A 84 2.04 18.79 -5.67
N ARG A 85 1.34 19.93 -5.56
CA ARG A 85 1.91 21.28 -5.74
C ARG A 85 2.69 21.43 -7.06
N GLY A 86 2.14 20.88 -8.15
CA GLY A 86 2.74 20.93 -9.49
C GLY A 86 3.95 20.00 -9.72
N ARG A 87 4.31 19.15 -8.73
CA ARG A 87 5.38 18.16 -8.86
C ARG A 87 4.83 16.75 -8.65
N ARG A 88 5.40 15.78 -9.35
CA ARG A 88 5.00 14.37 -9.19
C ARG A 88 5.71 13.75 -7.99
N ILE A 89 4.97 12.95 -7.22
CA ILE A 89 5.53 12.07 -6.20
C ILE A 89 6.42 11.05 -6.90
N LYS A 90 7.68 10.93 -6.45
CA LYS A 90 8.64 9.98 -7.06
C LYS A 90 8.90 8.85 -6.08
N LEU A 91 8.40 7.65 -6.38
CA LEU A 91 8.73 6.42 -5.66
C LEU A 91 9.93 5.78 -6.38
N ARG A 92 11.04 5.54 -5.67
CA ARG A 92 12.34 5.20 -6.27
C ARG A 92 12.70 3.73 -6.12
N TYR A 93 12.57 3.18 -4.91
CA TYR A 93 12.86 1.79 -4.64
C TYR A 93 12.07 1.30 -3.44
N ALA A 94 11.98 -0.02 -3.31
CA ALA A 94 11.28 -0.68 -2.21
C ALA A 94 12.13 -1.80 -1.62
N HIS A 95 12.09 -1.96 -0.30
CA HIS A 95 12.74 -3.05 0.40
C HIS A 95 11.83 -3.61 1.49
N GLN A 96 12.13 -4.83 1.96
CA GLN A 96 11.44 -5.42 3.10
C GLN A 96 11.93 -4.78 4.40
N GLY A 97 11.04 -4.10 5.12
CA GLY A 97 11.33 -3.47 6.41
C GLY A 97 10.98 -4.33 7.63
N GLY A 98 10.30 -5.46 7.42
CA GLY A 98 9.88 -6.34 8.50
C GLY A 98 9.10 -7.56 8.01
N LYS A 99 8.92 -8.51 8.92
CA LYS A 99 8.22 -9.78 8.72
C LYS A 99 7.15 -9.95 9.80
N ASN A 100 6.11 -10.71 9.48
CA ASN A 100 5.01 -11.08 10.35
C ASN A 100 4.36 -9.88 11.10
N PRO A 101 3.66 -8.98 10.39
CA PRO A 101 3.31 -9.04 8.96
C PRO A 101 4.42 -8.48 8.03
N PRO A 102 4.43 -8.85 6.72
CA PRO A 102 5.34 -8.25 5.76
C PRO A 102 5.19 -6.73 5.69
N ILE A 103 6.28 -6.02 5.97
CA ILE A 103 6.37 -4.56 5.83
C ILE A 103 7.22 -4.26 4.59
N ILE A 104 6.66 -3.52 3.64
CA ILE A 104 7.39 -3.02 2.47
C ILE A 104 7.60 -1.52 2.66
N VAL A 105 8.85 -1.11 2.73
CA VAL A 105 9.25 0.29 2.87
C VAL A 105 9.60 0.84 1.50
N ILE A 106 8.88 1.87 1.07
CA ILE A 106 9.05 2.55 -0.20
C ILE A 106 9.76 3.87 0.03
N HIS A 107 10.89 4.06 -0.64
CA HIS A 107 11.67 5.29 -0.58
C HIS A 107 11.39 6.20 -1.77
N GLY A 108 11.42 7.51 -1.55
CA GLY A 108 11.14 8.45 -2.62
C GLY A 108 11.21 9.92 -2.24
N ASN A 109 10.58 10.74 -3.06
CA ASN A 109 10.38 12.17 -2.83
C ASN A 109 8.88 12.45 -2.70
N GLN A 110 8.51 13.32 -1.75
CA GLN A 110 7.12 13.68 -1.47
C GLN A 110 6.26 12.47 -1.08
N THR A 111 6.88 11.47 -0.43
CA THR A 111 6.22 10.22 -0.09
C THR A 111 5.17 10.41 1.02
N GLU A 112 5.33 11.45 1.84
CA GLU A 112 4.37 11.93 2.84
C GLU A 112 3.04 12.39 2.23
N HIS A 113 3.03 12.74 0.95
CA HIS A 113 1.84 13.21 0.24
C HIS A 113 1.14 12.12 -0.58
N VAL A 114 1.55 10.86 -0.44
CA VAL A 114 0.90 9.73 -1.10
C VAL A 114 -0.52 9.55 -0.53
N PRO A 115 -1.59 9.68 -1.34
CA PRO A 115 -2.95 9.53 -0.84
C PRO A 115 -3.25 8.11 -0.36
N SER A 116 -4.19 7.99 0.58
CA SER A 116 -4.61 6.69 1.12
C SER A 116 -5.17 5.75 0.04
N THR A 117 -5.83 6.29 -0.98
CA THR A 117 -6.32 5.54 -2.15
C THR A 117 -5.18 4.89 -2.92
N TYR A 118 -4.10 5.64 -3.19
CA TYR A 118 -2.93 5.14 -3.90
C TYR A 118 -2.15 4.13 -3.04
N ARG A 119 -2.09 4.34 -1.72
CA ARG A 119 -1.57 3.34 -0.77
C ARG A 119 -2.35 2.03 -0.83
N ARG A 120 -3.69 2.07 -0.83
CA ARG A 120 -4.55 0.87 -0.97
C ARG A 120 -4.31 0.17 -2.31
N TYR A 121 -4.18 0.93 -3.40
CA TYR A 121 -3.81 0.40 -4.71
C TYR A 121 -2.50 -0.40 -4.63
N LEU A 122 -1.42 0.21 -4.10
CA LEU A 122 -0.13 -0.47 -3.99
C LEU A 122 -0.23 -1.72 -3.11
N VAL A 123 -0.86 -1.65 -1.93
CA VAL A 123 -1.06 -2.81 -1.04
C VAL A 123 -1.72 -3.97 -1.79
N GLY A 124 -2.84 -3.71 -2.46
CA GLY A 124 -3.58 -4.74 -3.19
C GLY A 124 -2.82 -5.32 -4.39
N ARG A 125 -1.98 -4.51 -5.04
CA ARG A 125 -1.16 -4.98 -6.17
C ARG A 125 0.06 -5.78 -5.71
N PHE A 126 0.78 -5.33 -4.67
CA PHE A 126 1.85 -6.10 -4.05
C PHE A 126 1.34 -7.44 -3.53
N ARG A 127 0.17 -7.44 -2.85
CA ARG A 127 -0.45 -8.67 -2.34
C ARG A 127 -0.70 -9.69 -3.44
N ARG A 128 -1.28 -9.25 -4.56
CA ARG A 128 -1.57 -10.12 -5.72
C ARG A 128 -0.31 -10.62 -6.41
N ALA A 129 0.63 -9.72 -6.72
CA ALA A 129 1.85 -10.06 -7.44
C ALA A 129 2.76 -11.01 -6.63
N LEU A 130 2.90 -10.78 -5.33
CA LEU A 130 3.73 -11.61 -4.45
C LEU A 130 2.99 -12.86 -3.94
N LYS A 131 1.71 -13.01 -4.25
CA LYS A 131 0.83 -14.13 -3.82
C LYS A 131 0.77 -14.27 -2.29
N LEU A 132 0.79 -13.16 -1.56
CA LEU A 132 0.79 -13.12 -0.10
C LEU A 132 -0.63 -13.26 0.46
N SER A 133 -1.21 -14.45 0.35
CA SER A 133 -2.54 -14.76 0.89
C SER A 133 -2.50 -14.97 2.40
N GLY A 134 -3.54 -14.54 3.12
CA GLY A 134 -3.73 -14.85 4.54
C GLY A 134 -2.95 -13.96 5.50
N THR A 135 -2.10 -13.06 5.01
CA THR A 135 -1.33 -12.07 5.78
C THR A 135 -1.58 -10.65 5.26
N PRO A 136 -1.77 -9.64 6.12
CA PRO A 136 -1.87 -8.26 5.68
C PRO A 136 -0.49 -7.74 5.27
N ILE A 137 -0.42 -6.87 4.25
CA ILE A 137 0.80 -6.14 3.89
C ILE A 137 0.73 -4.75 4.47
N ARG A 138 1.80 -4.31 5.12
CA ARG A 138 1.97 -2.93 5.56
C ARG A 138 2.91 -2.21 4.62
N LEU A 139 2.51 -1.03 4.15
CA LEU A 139 3.39 -0.13 3.43
C LEU A 139 3.89 0.95 4.37
N GLU A 140 5.18 1.25 4.31
CA GLU A 140 5.77 2.43 4.89
C GLU A 140 6.39 3.29 3.80
N PHE A 141 6.33 4.60 3.97
CA PHE A 141 6.85 5.55 3.01
C PHE A 141 7.91 6.38 3.71
N ARG A 142 9.10 6.43 3.11
CA ARG A 142 10.23 7.21 3.64
C ARG A 142 10.67 8.22 2.58
N SER A 143 10.58 9.49 2.94
CA SER A 143 11.22 10.56 2.18
C SER A 143 12.65 10.73 2.67
N GLY A 144 13.58 10.98 1.75
CA GLY A 144 14.94 11.37 2.15
C GLY A 144 14.95 12.77 2.75
N ASP A 145 15.89 13.02 3.66
CA ASP A 145 16.08 14.36 4.23
C ASP A 145 16.41 15.36 3.12
N ASN A 146 15.74 16.52 3.15
CA ASN A 146 16.03 17.59 2.22
C ASN A 146 17.12 18.51 2.80
N PRO A 147 18.37 18.46 2.31
CA PRO A 147 19.49 19.23 2.89
C PRO A 147 19.35 20.76 2.73
N TYR A 148 18.29 21.21 2.04
CA TYR A 148 17.93 22.62 1.84
C TYR A 148 16.72 23.05 2.67
N GLU A 149 16.11 22.16 3.47
CA GLU A 149 15.04 22.52 4.38
C GLU A 149 15.53 23.55 5.40
N GLY A 150 14.77 24.63 5.58
CA GLY A 150 15.18 25.78 6.40
C GLY A 150 16.22 26.73 5.79
N LYS A 151 16.92 26.35 4.70
CA LYS A 151 17.88 27.25 4.04
C LYS A 151 17.16 28.19 3.07
N ARG A 152 17.10 29.49 3.42
CA ARG A 152 16.64 30.52 2.48
C ARG A 152 17.59 30.58 1.29
N ASN A 153 17.06 30.35 0.08
CA ASN A 153 17.82 30.52 -1.16
C ASN A 153 18.22 32.01 -1.29
N LYS A 154 19.50 32.32 -1.03
CA LYS A 154 20.04 33.67 -1.21
C LYS A 154 20.09 33.94 -2.72
N LEU A 155 19.19 34.81 -3.19
CA LEU A 155 19.17 35.20 -4.60
C LEU A 155 20.51 35.82 -4.97
N THR A 156 21.09 35.38 -6.09
CA THR A 156 22.28 36.00 -6.66
C THR A 156 22.00 37.46 -7.04
N PRO A 157 23.01 38.34 -7.08
CA PRO A 157 22.84 39.74 -7.50
C PRO A 157 22.09 39.87 -8.84
N ARG A 158 22.40 38.96 -9.79
CA ARG A 158 21.73 38.87 -11.10
C ARG A 158 20.24 38.54 -10.99
N GLN A 159 19.85 37.60 -10.12
CA GLN A 159 18.45 37.26 -9.89
C GLN A 159 17.68 38.39 -9.21
N ILE A 160 18.31 39.09 -8.26
CA ILE A 160 17.73 40.28 -7.62
C ILE A 160 17.48 41.36 -8.67
N GLN A 161 18.46 41.63 -9.54
CA GLN A 161 18.32 42.65 -10.58
C GLN A 161 17.26 42.27 -11.62
N LYS A 162 17.18 41.00 -12.03
CA LYS A 162 16.12 40.50 -12.93
C LYS A 162 14.74 40.68 -12.31
N ARG A 163 14.57 40.36 -11.02
CA ARG A 163 13.29 40.48 -10.31
C ARG A 163 12.88 41.95 -10.12
N LYS A 164 13.84 42.85 -9.85
CA LYS A 164 13.62 44.31 -9.82
C LYS A 164 13.15 44.84 -11.18
N ARG A 165 13.79 44.42 -12.28
CA ARG A 165 13.39 44.81 -13.65
C ARG A 165 11.98 44.35 -13.98
N LEU A 166 11.64 43.10 -13.65
CA LEU A 166 10.29 42.54 -13.85
C LEU A 166 9.23 43.30 -13.06
N LYS A 167 9.47 43.59 -11.77
CA LYS A 167 8.55 44.40 -10.96
C LYS A 167 8.28 45.78 -11.56
N LYS A 168 9.34 46.48 -12.02
CA LYS A 168 9.22 47.80 -12.65
C LYS A 168 8.45 47.78 -13.97
N TYR A 169 8.56 46.69 -14.72
CA TYR A 169 7.80 46.52 -15.97
C TYR A 169 6.31 46.32 -15.70
N VAL A 170 5.97 45.45 -14.75
CA VAL A 170 4.57 45.17 -14.38
C VAL A 170 3.90 46.41 -13.77
N SER A 171 4.60 47.15 -12.91
CA SER A 171 4.06 48.37 -12.28
C SER A 171 3.94 49.58 -13.23
N ARG A 172 4.44 49.48 -14.46
CA ARG A 172 4.28 50.51 -15.50
C ARG A 172 3.17 50.17 -16.49
N LYS A 173 2.66 48.94 -16.46
CA LYS A 173 1.66 48.41 -17.39
C LYS A 173 0.28 48.23 -16.74
N GLY A 174 0.17 48.34 -15.43
CA GLY A 174 -1.08 48.49 -14.69
C GLY A 174 -1.17 49.89 -14.12
#